data_AF-A0A8S2Y9U7-F1
#
_entry.id   AF-A0A8S2Y9U7-F1
#
_cell.length_a   1.000
_cell.length_b   1.000
_cell.length_c   1.000
_cell.angle_alpha   90.00
_cell.angle_beta   90.00
_cell.angle_gamma   90.00
#
_symmetry.space_group_name_H-M   'P 1'
#
loop_
_entity.id
_entity.type
_entity.pdbx_description
1 polymer ?
#
loop_
_entity_poly.entity_id
_entity_poly.type
_entity_poly.pdbx_seq_one_letter_code
_entity_poly.pdbx_strand_id
1 'polypeptide(L)'
;MMAVMLLDGKWFDTYGPYYSDGHNNDELIWNTLSDDSLEEYESKDLSVQRQQLHATFSRNDMLIEDRGFVRCKGKWNLYTPDSVCKGETQLTTATANQTRCITRVRNAIERGFGRLKQ
;
A
#
# COMPACT_ATOMS: atom_id res chain seq x y z
N MET A 1 -0.11 8.95 5.32
CA MET A 1 0.86 7.95 5.77
C MET A 1 0.37 6.62 5.22
N MET A 2 1.09 6.07 4.24
CA MET A 2 0.72 4.80 3.64
C MET A 2 1.66 3.72 4.17
N ALA A 3 1.05 2.75 4.85
CA ALA A 3 1.73 1.55 5.29
C ALA A 3 1.48 0.43 4.29
N VAL A 4 2.56 -0.06 3.67
CA VAL A 4 2.50 -1.23 2.79
C VAL A 4 3.17 -2.41 3.47
N MET A 5 2.45 -3.54 3.54
CA MET A 5 2.82 -4.67 4.38
C MET A 5 3.21 -5.89 3.54
N LEU A 6 4.31 -6.53 3.93
CA LEU A 6 4.80 -7.79 3.40
C LEU A 6 4.20 -8.99 4.14
N LEU A 7 4.17 -10.14 3.48
CA LEU A 7 3.76 -11.41 4.09
C LEU A 7 4.70 -11.90 5.18
N ASP A 8 5.96 -11.45 5.20
CA ASP A 8 6.92 -11.73 6.28
C ASP A 8 6.72 -10.82 7.51
N GLY A 9 5.75 -9.90 7.46
CA GLY A 9 5.42 -8.97 8.53
C GLY A 9 6.23 -7.68 8.51
N LYS A 10 7.18 -7.48 7.58
CA LYS A 10 7.77 -6.14 7.41
C LYS A 10 6.73 -5.17 6.87
N TRP A 11 6.86 -3.90 7.24
CA TRP A 11 6.03 -2.83 6.71
C TRP A 11 6.94 -1.67 6.31
N PHE A 12 6.55 -0.98 5.25
CA PHE A 12 7.20 0.24 4.81
C PHE A 12 6.23 1.38 4.97
N ASP A 13 6.70 2.44 5.62
CA ASP A 13 5.96 3.67 5.77
C ASP A 13 6.51 4.69 4.77
N THR A 14 5.65 5.16 3.85
CA THR A 14 6.03 6.21 2.90
C THR A 14 5.59 7.57 3.42
N TYR A 15 6.51 8.54 3.37
CA TYR A 15 6.23 9.95 3.63
C TYR A 15 6.72 10.79 2.44
N GLY A 16 6.03 11.89 2.13
CA GLY A 16 6.39 12.71 0.98
C GLY A 16 6.30 14.20 1.27
N PRO A 17 6.84 15.04 0.36
CA PRO A 17 6.81 16.50 0.48
C PRO A 17 5.41 17.10 0.25
N TYR A 18 4.39 16.26 0.06
CA TYR A 18 3.03 16.68 -0.24
C TYR A 18 2.32 17.07 1.06
N TYR A 19 1.89 18.32 1.16
CA TYR A 19 1.10 18.84 2.27
C TYR A 19 -0.20 18.05 2.45
N SER A 20 -0.78 18.00 3.65
CA SER A 20 -2.09 17.37 3.88
C SER A 20 -3.24 18.21 3.29
N ASP A 21 -3.35 18.28 1.98
CA ASP A 21 -4.34 19.11 1.26
C ASP A 21 -5.62 18.34 0.86
N GLY A 22 -5.75 17.08 1.29
CA GLY A 22 -6.93 16.25 1.06
C GLY A 22 -7.04 15.66 -0.35
N HIS A 23 -6.04 15.81 -1.21
CA HIS A 23 -6.03 15.28 -2.59
C HIS A 23 -5.32 13.91 -2.73
N ASN A 24 -5.64 12.92 -1.89
CA ASN A 24 -5.10 11.55 -2.00
C ASN A 24 -3.54 11.49 -2.09
N ASN A 25 -2.85 12.32 -1.31
CA ASN A 25 -1.38 12.45 -1.41
C ASN A 25 -0.61 11.15 -1.19
N ASP A 26 -1.15 10.25 -0.39
CA ASP A 26 -0.56 8.94 -0.14
C ASP A 26 -0.52 8.07 -1.43
N GLU A 27 -1.56 8.12 -2.28
CA GLU A 27 -1.56 7.42 -3.58
C GLU A 27 -0.50 8.02 -4.52
N LEU A 28 -0.36 9.35 -4.52
CA LEU A 28 0.62 10.06 -5.35
C LEU A 28 2.06 9.76 -4.90
N ILE A 29 2.31 9.74 -3.59
CA ILE A 29 3.60 9.37 -3.00
C ILE A 29 3.97 7.95 -3.42
N TRP A 30 3.06 6.99 -3.25
CA TRP A 30 3.32 5.61 -3.63
C TRP A 30 3.64 5.47 -5.11
N ASN A 31 2.79 6.03 -5.98
CA ASN A 31 2.97 5.95 -7.42
C ASN A 31 4.32 6.55 -7.84
N THR A 32 4.71 7.67 -7.22
CA THR A 32 6.01 8.32 -7.44
C THR A 32 7.19 7.45 -7.00
N LEU A 33 7.11 6.80 -5.84
CA LEU A 33 8.18 5.93 -5.33
C LEU A 33 8.25 4.59 -6.10
N SER A 34 7.13 4.13 -6.63
CA SER A 34 6.97 2.85 -7.33
C SER A 34 7.37 2.89 -8.79
N ASP A 35 7.34 4.08 -9.42
CA ASP A 35 7.54 4.24 -10.85
C ASP A 35 9.03 4.13 -11.21
N ASP A 36 9.39 3.05 -11.90
CA ASP A 36 10.75 2.82 -12.39
C ASP A 36 11.17 3.84 -13.46
N SER A 37 10.22 4.51 -14.13
CA SER A 37 10.46 5.44 -15.25
C SER A 37 10.70 6.90 -14.84
N LEU A 38 10.41 7.25 -13.59
CA LEU A 38 10.69 8.58 -13.07
C LEU A 38 12.21 8.75 -12.92
N GLU A 39 12.79 9.59 -13.78
CA GLU A 39 14.15 10.16 -13.59
C GLU A 39 14.20 10.88 -12.23
N GLU A 40 15.37 10.79 -11.57
CA GLU A 40 15.60 11.25 -10.18
C GLU A 40 14.76 12.48 -9.79
N TYR A 41 13.83 12.28 -8.85
CA TYR A 41 13.15 13.39 -8.19
C TYR A 41 14.18 14.27 -7.49
N GLU A 42 14.05 15.58 -7.64
CA GLU A 42 15.02 16.60 -7.20
C GLU A 42 15.26 16.66 -5.67
N SER A 43 14.49 15.93 -4.86
CA SER A 43 14.67 15.90 -3.40
C SER A 43 15.41 14.64 -2.93
N LYS A 44 16.51 14.84 -2.18
CA LYS A 44 17.29 13.75 -1.56
C LYS A 44 16.44 12.81 -0.69
N ASP A 45 15.37 13.32 -0.08
CA ASP A 45 14.52 12.50 0.80
C ASP A 45 13.64 11.50 0.04
N LEU A 46 13.18 11.85 -1.16
CA LEU A 46 12.41 10.93 -2.00
C LEU A 46 13.31 9.85 -2.62
N SER A 47 14.54 10.21 -3.02
CA SER A 47 15.47 9.25 -3.60
C SER A 47 15.91 8.19 -2.58
N VAL A 48 16.16 8.58 -1.31
CA VAL A 48 16.47 7.65 -0.22
C VAL A 48 15.30 6.71 0.05
N GLN A 49 14.08 7.22 0.19
CA GLN A 49 12.90 6.38 0.41
C GLN A 49 12.67 5.41 -0.74
N ARG A 50 12.86 5.86 -1.99
CA ARG A 50 12.78 4.98 -3.15
C ARG A 50 13.83 3.87 -3.06
N GLN A 51 15.10 4.18 -2.79
CA GLN A 51 16.12 3.15 -2.63
C GLN A 51 15.76 2.13 -1.53
N GLN A 52 15.27 2.60 -0.38
CA GLN A 52 14.86 1.73 0.72
C GLN A 52 13.66 0.86 0.34
N LEU A 53 12.66 1.42 -0.32
CA LEU A 53 11.48 0.71 -0.80
C LEU A 53 11.86 -0.40 -1.78
N HIS A 54 12.71 -0.09 -2.78
CA HIS A 54 13.18 -1.07 -3.76
C HIS A 54 14.16 -2.10 -3.18
N ALA A 55 14.89 -1.76 -2.11
CA ALA A 55 15.74 -2.71 -1.38
C ALA A 55 14.92 -3.62 -0.43
N THR A 56 13.77 -3.13 0.05
CA THR A 56 12.90 -3.86 0.97
C THR A 56 12.01 -4.86 0.23
N PHE A 57 11.55 -4.51 -0.98
CA PHE A 57 10.55 -5.26 -1.72
C PHE A 57 11.09 -5.91 -3.00
N SER A 58 10.96 -7.23 -3.08
CA SER A 58 11.15 -8.01 -4.30
C SER A 58 9.91 -7.97 -5.19
N ARG A 59 10.07 -8.06 -6.52
CA ARG A 59 8.94 -8.06 -7.49
C ARG A 59 7.89 -9.14 -7.24
N ASN A 60 8.27 -10.24 -6.58
CA ASN A 60 7.36 -11.34 -6.28
C ASN A 60 6.62 -11.17 -4.94
N ASP A 61 6.92 -10.11 -4.20
CA ASP A 61 6.27 -9.88 -2.92
C ASP A 61 4.80 -9.49 -3.12
N MET A 62 3.98 -9.98 -2.20
CA MET A 62 2.57 -9.63 -2.09
C MET A 62 2.44 -8.52 -1.06
N LEU A 63 1.85 -7.42 -1.49
CA LEU A 63 1.70 -6.21 -0.71
C LEU A 63 0.21 -5.97 -0.45
N ILE A 64 -0.17 -5.74 0.81
CA ILE A 64 -1.57 -5.46 1.15
C ILE A 64 -1.78 -3.96 1.29
N GLU A 65 -2.75 -3.44 0.54
CA GLU A 65 -3.12 -2.03 0.56
C GLU A 65 -4.36 -1.78 1.43
N ASP A 66 -4.43 -0.59 2.03
CA ASP A 66 -5.66 -0.14 2.66
C ASP A 66 -6.64 0.43 1.60
N ARG A 67 -7.93 0.42 1.94
CA ARG A 67 -9.04 0.74 1.02
C ARG A 67 -9.03 2.18 0.51
N GLY A 68 -8.30 3.09 1.15
CA GLY A 68 -8.16 4.48 0.69
C GLY A 68 -7.29 4.62 -0.56
N PHE A 69 -6.65 3.54 -1.02
CA PHE A 69 -5.52 3.58 -1.95
C PHE A 69 -5.74 2.75 -3.22
N VAL A 70 -6.98 2.58 -3.67
CA VAL A 70 -7.38 1.74 -4.81
C VAL A 70 -6.67 2.14 -6.13
N ARG A 71 -6.05 3.33 -6.21
CA ARG A 71 -5.32 3.81 -7.39
C ARG A 71 -3.80 3.70 -7.28
N CYS A 72 -3.29 3.03 -6.25
CA CYS A 72 -1.88 2.71 -6.16
C CYS A 72 -1.48 1.77 -7.31
N LYS A 73 -0.37 2.10 -7.94
CA LYS A 73 0.24 1.41 -9.07
C LYS A 73 1.66 1.06 -8.68
N GLY A 74 2.14 -0.07 -9.15
CA GLY A 74 3.51 -0.46 -8.92
C GLY A 74 3.82 -1.78 -9.60
N LYS A 75 5.10 -2.16 -9.57
CA LYS A 75 5.59 -3.43 -10.12
C LYS A 75 5.39 -4.63 -9.18
N TRP A 76 4.82 -4.41 -8.00
CA TRP A 76 4.55 -5.42 -6.98
C TRP A 76 3.11 -5.89 -7.04
N ASN A 77 2.85 -7.08 -6.49
CA ASN A 77 1.51 -7.65 -6.46
C ASN A 77 0.72 -7.03 -5.30
N LEU A 78 -0.12 -6.04 -5.64
CA LEU A 78 -0.93 -5.29 -4.68
C LEU A 78 -2.28 -5.98 -4.47
N TYR A 79 -2.64 -6.21 -3.21
CA TYR A 79 -3.87 -6.86 -2.78
C TYR A 79 -4.70 -5.88 -1.96
N THR A 80 -5.79 -5.44 -2.56
CA THR A 80 -6.70 -4.46 -1.97
C THR A 80 -8.05 -5.14 -1.69
N PRO A 81 -8.65 -4.95 -0.50
CA PRO A 81 -9.97 -5.51 -0.24
C PRO A 81 -11.03 -4.90 -1.18
N ASP A 82 -11.71 -5.75 -1.96
CA ASP A 82 -12.79 -5.28 -2.84
C ASP A 82 -13.95 -4.63 -2.09
N SER A 83 -14.59 -3.68 -2.77
CA SER A 83 -15.83 -3.04 -2.34
C SER A 83 -16.96 -3.37 -3.31
N VAL A 84 -18.19 -3.39 -2.80
CA VAL A 84 -19.38 -3.56 -3.64
C VAL A 84 -19.52 -2.34 -4.56
N CYS A 85 -19.84 -2.56 -5.84
CA CYS A 85 -20.05 -1.45 -6.75
C CYS A 85 -21.36 -0.73 -6.45
N LYS A 86 -21.48 0.52 -6.92
CA LYS A 86 -22.71 1.29 -6.77
C LYS A 86 -23.88 0.55 -7.43
N GLY A 87 -24.91 0.26 -6.64
CA GLY A 87 -26.09 -0.48 -7.10
C GLY A 87 -26.04 -1.98 -6.84
N GLU A 88 -24.91 -2.52 -6.39
CA GLU A 88 -24.81 -3.90 -5.93
C GLU A 88 -25.08 -4.02 -4.43
N THR A 89 -25.72 -5.11 -4.03
CA THR A 89 -26.02 -5.40 -2.62
C THR A 89 -24.97 -6.29 -1.96
N GLN A 90 -24.26 -7.10 -2.74
CA GLN A 90 -23.25 -8.03 -2.24
C GLN A 90 -22.19 -8.34 -3.31
N LEU A 91 -20.98 -8.67 -2.85
CA LEU A 91 -19.94 -9.27 -3.67
C LEU A 91 -20.32 -10.72 -4.00
N THR A 92 -19.76 -11.26 -5.09
CA THR A 92 -19.84 -12.70 -5.35
C THR A 92 -19.19 -13.49 -4.22
N THR A 93 -19.61 -14.74 -4.00
CA THR A 93 -19.02 -15.58 -2.94
C THR A 93 -17.50 -15.72 -3.07
N ALA A 94 -16.98 -15.84 -4.29
CA ALA A 94 -15.56 -15.94 -4.56
C ALA A 94 -14.82 -14.66 -4.16
N THR A 95 -15.27 -13.50 -4.66
CA THR A 95 -14.69 -12.19 -4.34
C THR A 95 -14.78 -11.91 -2.84
N ALA A 96 -15.95 -12.15 -2.22
CA ALA A 96 -16.13 -11.96 -0.78
C ALA A 96 -15.15 -12.80 0.07
N ASN A 97 -14.83 -14.02 -0.37
CA ASN A 97 -13.86 -14.86 0.32
C ASN A 97 -12.43 -14.32 0.18
N GLN A 98 -12.05 -13.85 -1.01
CA GLN A 98 -10.76 -13.20 -1.24
C GLN A 98 -10.63 -11.91 -0.40
N THR A 99 -11.64 -11.03 -0.44
CA THR A 99 -11.70 -9.80 0.37
C THR A 99 -11.54 -10.10 1.86
N ARG A 100 -12.21 -11.15 2.37
CA ARG A 100 -12.08 -11.57 3.78
C ARG A 100 -10.67 -12.05 4.11
N CYS A 101 -10.03 -12.79 3.21
CA CYS A 101 -8.65 -13.25 3.40
C CYS A 101 -7.70 -12.06 3.53
N ILE A 102 -7.73 -11.13 2.57
CA ILE A 102 -6.90 -9.92 2.56
C ILE A 102 -7.14 -9.11 3.85
N THR A 103 -8.41 -8.87 4.21
CA THR A 103 -8.77 -8.13 5.42
C THR A 103 -8.28 -8.81 6.70
N ARG A 104 -8.33 -10.15 6.78
CA ARG A 104 -7.84 -10.91 7.95
C ARG A 104 -6.33 -10.79 8.12
N VAL A 105 -5.58 -10.94 7.03
CA VAL A 105 -4.11 -10.79 7.06
C VAL A 105 -3.75 -9.37 7.47
N ARG A 106 -4.38 -8.36 6.86
CA ARG A 106 -4.23 -6.94 7.23
C ARG A 106 -4.44 -6.71 8.72
N ASN A 107 -5.59 -7.14 9.26
CA ASN A 107 -5.92 -6.98 10.67
C ASN A 107 -4.96 -7.72 11.60
N ALA A 108 -4.45 -8.89 11.19
CA ALA A 108 -3.48 -9.64 11.99
C ALA A 108 -2.15 -8.88 12.09
N ILE A 109 -1.67 -8.32 10.98
CA ILE A 109 -0.46 -7.50 10.94
C ILE A 109 -0.68 -6.21 11.76
N GLU A 110 -1.76 -5.44 11.49
CA GLU A 110 -2.10 -4.23 12.24
C GLU A 110 -2.15 -4.47 13.76
N ARG A 111 -2.71 -5.60 14.22
CA ARG A 111 -2.76 -5.95 15.64
C ARG A 111 -1.40 -6.34 16.22
N GLY A 112 -0.55 -6.99 15.43
CA GLY A 112 0.82 -7.32 15.82
C GLY A 112 1.65 -6.05 16.03
N PHE A 113 1.54 -5.09 15.12
CA PHE A 113 2.32 -3.85 15.15
C PHE A 113 1.68 -2.71 15.94
N GLY A 114 0.36 -2.71 16.13
CA GLY A 114 -0.32 -1.80 17.05
C GLY A 114 0.14 -1.96 18.50
N ARG A 115 0.72 -3.12 18.85
CA ARG A 115 1.38 -3.36 20.15
C ARG A 115 2.82 -2.84 20.21
N LEU A 116 3.45 -2.57 19.06
CA LEU A 116 4.81 -2.04 18.96
C LEU A 116 4.84 -0.50 18.96
N LYS A 117 3.69 0.15 18.75
CA LYS A 117 3.50 1.58 19.08
C LYS A 117 3.31 1.73 20.60
N GLN A 118 4.37 1.60 21.36
CA GLN A 118 4.49 2.08 22.76
C GLN A 118 5.70 2.97 22.89
#